data_AF-A0A5J4N6H3-F1
#
_entry.id   AF-A0A5J4N6H3-F1
#
_cell.length_a   1.000
_cell.length_b   1.000
_cell.length_c   1.000
_cell.angle_alpha   90.00
_cell.angle_beta   90.00
_cell.angle_gamma   90.00
#
_symmetry.space_group_name_H-M   'P 1'
#
loop_
_entity.id
_entity.type
_entity.pdbx_description
1 polymer ?
#
loop_
_entity_poly.entity_id
_entity_poly.type
_entity_poly.pdbx_seq_one_letter_code
_entity_poly.pdbx_strand_id
1 'polypeptide(L)'
;MSAATNQDITIAMPEPDRMSIISESSLGRLERTFKLGEEFEYEDTDGVRVMAVIKLEGAFKLVETQHRANADLLIIRELKKGRMIMVSCPYL
;
A
#
# COMPACT_ATOMS: atom_id res chain seq x y z
N MET A 1 13.92 -13.08 -16.96
CA MET A 1 12.56 -13.05 -17.54
C MET A 1 11.62 -12.57 -16.44
N SER A 2 11.31 -11.26 -16.38
CA SER A 2 10.26 -10.77 -15.49
C SER A 2 8.93 -11.18 -16.12
N ALA A 3 8.23 -12.13 -15.52
CA ALA A 3 6.83 -12.34 -15.88
C ALA A 3 6.08 -11.10 -15.40
N ALA A 4 5.43 -10.39 -16.32
CA ALA A 4 4.53 -9.32 -15.96
C ALA A 4 3.36 -9.96 -15.18
N THR A 5 3.40 -9.82 -13.86
CA THR A 5 2.31 -10.25 -13.02
C THR A 5 1.25 -9.15 -13.03
N ASN A 6 0.03 -9.50 -13.41
CA ASN A 6 -1.11 -8.62 -13.17
C ASN A 6 -1.37 -8.58 -11.66
N GLN A 7 -1.50 -7.36 -11.13
CA GLN A 7 -1.84 -7.14 -9.75
C GLN A 7 -3.18 -6.42 -9.67
N ASP A 8 -4.13 -7.03 -8.96
CA ASP A 8 -5.37 -6.40 -8.58
C ASP A 8 -5.21 -5.73 -7.22
N ILE A 9 -5.79 -4.54 -7.09
CA ILE A 9 -5.74 -3.76 -5.85
C ILE A 9 -7.15 -3.33 -5.50
N THR A 10 -7.59 -3.78 -4.33
CA THR A 10 -8.86 -3.34 -3.73
C THR A 10 -8.56 -2.43 -2.55
N ILE A 11 -9.20 -1.27 -2.53
CA ILE A 11 -9.18 -0.34 -1.40
C ILE A 11 -10.61 -0.26 -0.85
N ALA A 12 -10.80 -0.64 0.41
CA ALA A 12 -12.11 -0.73 1.04
C ALA A 12 -12.10 -0.08 2.43
N MET A 13 -13.27 0.33 2.90
CA MET A 13 -13.50 0.72 4.29
C MET A 13 -14.39 -0.35 4.95
N PRO A 14 -13.81 -1.42 5.53
CA PRO A 14 -14.60 -2.45 6.19
C PRO A 14 -15.24 -1.97 7.50
N GLU A 15 -14.66 -0.97 8.14
CA GLU A 15 -15.12 -0.37 9.40
C GLU A 15 -15.11 1.17 9.29
N PRO A 16 -15.85 1.90 10.14
CA PRO A 16 -15.93 3.37 10.05
C PRO A 16 -14.58 4.09 10.12
N ASP A 17 -13.60 3.55 10.83
CA ASP A 17 -12.29 4.15 11.06
C ASP A 17 -11.12 3.29 10.54
N ARG A 18 -11.41 2.22 9.79
CA ARG A 18 -10.38 1.36 9.20
C ARG A 18 -10.50 1.30 7.69
N MET A 19 -9.35 1.30 7.04
CA MET A 19 -9.20 1.08 5.62
C MET A 19 -8.38 -0.19 5.38
N SER A 20 -8.77 -0.96 4.38
CA SER A 20 -8.03 -2.13 3.91
C SER A 20 -7.50 -1.88 2.51
N ILE A 21 -6.22 -2.20 2.30
CA ILE A 21 -5.63 -2.33 0.96
C ILE A 21 -5.28 -3.80 0.75
N ILE A 22 -5.97 -4.42 -0.19
CA ILE A 22 -5.80 -5.82 -0.58
C ILE A 22 -5.08 -5.83 -1.92
N SER A 23 -3.90 -6.44 -1.96
CA SER A 23 -3.11 -6.66 -3.17
C SER A 23 -3.17 -8.15 -3.53
N GLU A 24 -3.59 -8.48 -4.74
CA GLU A 24 -3.70 -9.85 -5.23
C GLU A 24 -2.95 -10.01 -6.53
N SER A 25 -2.13 -11.05 -6.62
CA SER A 25 -1.29 -11.31 -7.78
C SER A 25 -0.98 -12.81 -7.87
N SER A 26 -0.33 -13.26 -8.95
CA SER A 26 0.15 -14.64 -9.04
C SER A 26 1.22 -15.00 -8.00
N LEU A 27 1.82 -14.01 -7.33
CA LEU A 27 2.81 -14.19 -6.28
C LEU A 27 2.18 -14.38 -4.89
N GLY A 28 0.90 -14.06 -4.75
CA GLY A 28 0.18 -14.17 -3.48
C GLY A 28 -0.78 -13.01 -3.25
N ARG A 29 -1.49 -13.13 -2.12
CA ARG A 29 -2.44 -12.15 -1.61
C ARG A 29 -1.88 -11.52 -0.34
N LEU A 30 -1.94 -10.20 -0.25
CA LEU A 30 -1.56 -9.44 0.93
C LEU A 30 -2.65 -8.44 1.27
N GLU A 31 -3.22 -8.59 2.46
CA GLU A 31 -4.26 -7.72 3.00
C GLU A 31 -3.73 -6.97 4.21
N ARG A 32 -3.90 -5.65 4.20
CA ARG A 32 -3.46 -4.77 5.29
C ARG A 32 -4.61 -3.87 5.68
N THR A 33 -5.02 -3.94 6.93
CA THR A 33 -6.10 -3.12 7.51
C THR A 33 -5.53 -2.17 8.55
N PHE A 34 -5.73 -0.88 8.37
CA PHE A 34 -5.06 0.18 9.12
C PHE A 34 -5.99 1.35 9.40
N LYS A 35 -5.62 2.19 10.38
CA LYS A 35 -6.21 3.51 10.57
C LYS A 35 -5.36 4.54 9.85
N LEU A 36 -6.00 5.52 9.21
CA LEU A 36 -5.27 6.58 8.52
C LEU A 36 -4.46 7.42 9.52
N GLY A 37 -3.18 7.61 9.23
CA GLY A 37 -2.26 8.41 10.03
C GLY A 37 -1.62 7.69 11.22
N GLU A 38 -2.01 6.45 11.52
CA GLU A 38 -1.41 5.63 12.57
C GLU A 38 -0.37 4.66 11.98
N GLU A 39 0.73 4.46 12.70
CA GLU A 39 1.72 3.44 12.35
C GLU A 39 1.16 2.04 12.64
N PHE A 40 1.43 1.11 11.73
CA PHE A 40 1.09 -0.29 11.89
C PHE A 40 2.19 -1.18 11.33
N GLU A 41 2.20 -2.42 11.79
CA GLU A 41 3.14 -3.44 11.35
C GLU A 41 2.42 -4.47 10.49
N TYR A 42 3.07 -4.94 9.44
CA TYR A 42 2.64 -6.12 8.71
C TYR A 42 3.85 -6.90 8.18
N GLU A 43 3.63 -8.16 7.83
CA GLU A 43 4.61 -9.00 7.15
C GLU A 43 4.24 -9.04 5.66
N ASP A 44 5.19 -8.75 4.77
CA ASP A 44 4.94 -8.82 3.33
C ASP A 44 4.97 -10.27 2.79
N THR A 45 4.73 -10.44 1.49
CA THR A 45 4.68 -11.77 0.86
C THR A 45 6.01 -12.52 0.90
N ASP A 46 7.12 -11.83 1.18
CA ASP A 46 8.46 -12.41 1.28
C ASP A 46 8.86 -12.68 2.74
N GLY A 47 7.95 -12.48 3.71
CA GLY A 47 8.23 -12.66 5.13
C GLY A 47 8.97 -11.49 5.77
N VAL A 48 9.07 -10.34 5.09
CA VAL A 48 9.78 -9.17 5.60
C VAL A 48 8.82 -8.33 6.44
N ARG A 49 9.22 -8.03 7.68
CA ARG A 49 8.51 -7.10 8.55
C ARG A 49 8.61 -5.68 8.01
N VAL A 50 7.46 -5.02 7.89
CA VAL A 50 7.33 -3.64 7.42
C VAL A 50 6.55 -2.83 8.45
N MET A 51 7.13 -1.71 8.86
CA MET A 51 6.40 -0.67 9.59
C MET A 51 5.87 0.34 8.59
N ALA A 52 4.58 0.64 8.61
CA ALA A 52 3.97 1.54 7.64
C ALA A 52 3.04 2.55 8.28
N VAL A 53 2.92 3.72 7.65
CA VAL A 53 1.90 4.72 7.93
C VAL A 53 1.27 5.16 6.62
N ILE A 54 -0.06 5.22 6.58
CA ILE A 54 -0.81 5.61 5.39
C ILE A 54 -1.67 6.82 5.73
N LYS A 55 -1.48 7.90 4.98
CA LYS A 55 -2.17 9.18 5.15
C LYS A 55 -2.98 9.52 3.91
N LEU A 56 -4.07 10.24 4.11
CA LEU A 56 -4.83 10.86 3.03
C LEU A 56 -4.35 12.31 2.86
N GLU A 57 -3.87 12.67 1.68
CA GLU A 57 -3.48 14.03 1.32
C GLU A 57 -4.52 14.63 0.36
N GLY A 58 -5.41 15.47 0.88
CA GLY A 58 -6.56 15.94 0.10
C GLY A 58 -7.60 14.84 -0.10
N ALA A 59 -8.44 14.95 -1.13
CA ALA A 59 -9.59 14.04 -1.29
C ALA A 59 -9.26 12.70 -1.99
N PHE A 60 -8.19 12.66 -2.78
CA PHE A 60 -7.98 11.59 -3.79
C PHE A 60 -6.57 11.04 -3.84
N LYS A 61 -5.74 11.29 -2.81
CA LYS A 61 -4.34 10.85 -2.76
C LYS A 61 -4.05 10.14 -1.43
N LEU A 62 -3.66 8.88 -1.51
CA LEU A 62 -3.08 8.13 -0.39
C LEU A 62 -1.56 8.17 -0.50
N VAL A 63 -0.92 8.49 0.61
CA VAL A 63 0.53 8.50 0.76
C VAL A 63 0.91 7.48 1.83
N GLU A 64 1.61 6.45 1.40
CA GLU A 64 2.09 5.35 2.23
C GLU A 64 3.61 5.46 2.36
N THR A 65 4.10 5.53 3.60
CA THR A 65 5.52 5.42 3.93
C THR A 65 5.75 4.08 4.60
N GLN A 66 6.73 3.33 4.12
CA GLN A 66 7.15 2.05 4.67
C GLN A 66 8.60 2.14 5.14
N HIS A 67 8.86 1.65 6.34
CA HIS A 67 10.18 1.41 6.89
C HIS A 67 10.43 -0.09 6.94
N ARG A 68 11.47 -0.53 6.25
CA ARG A 68 11.92 -1.94 6.18
C ARG A 68 13.35 -2.01 6.67
N ALA A 69 13.82 -3.21 7.01
CA ALA A 69 15.18 -3.40 7.53
C ALA A 69 16.29 -2.82 6.61
N ASN A 70 16.08 -2.85 5.30
CA ASN A 70 17.11 -2.53 4.31
C ASN A 70 16.82 -1.28 3.47
N ALA A 71 15.61 -0.72 3.53
CA ALA A 71 15.20 0.41 2.71
C ALA A 71 13.88 1.01 3.19
N ASP A 72 13.73 2.31 2.96
CA ASP A 72 12.46 2.99 3.06
C ASP A 72 11.78 3.05 1.68
N LEU A 73 10.45 2.97 1.66
CA LEU A 73 9.66 3.01 0.43
C LEU A 73 8.50 3.98 0.59
N LEU A 74 8.35 4.89 -0.38
CA LEU A 74 7.17 5.73 -0.53
C LEU A 74 6.28 5.17 -1.64
N ILE A 75 5.01 4.96 -1.33
CA ILE A 75 4.00 4.58 -2.32
C ILE A 75 2.89 5.64 -2.31
N ILE A 76 2.66 6.27 -3.46
CA ILE A 76 1.59 7.23 -3.66
C ILE A 76 0.54 6.60 -4.57
N ARG A 77 -0.73 6.63 -4.14
CA ARG A 77 -1.89 6.25 -4.96
C ARG A 77 -2.79 7.46 -5.14
N GLU A 78 -3.01 7.88 -6.38
CA GLU A 78 -3.82 9.07 -6.68
C GLU A 78 -4.88 8.77 -7.73
N LEU A 79 -6.14 9.14 -7.46
CA LEU A 79 -7.23 8.98 -8.42
C LEU A 79 -7.27 10.18 -9.39
N LYS A 80 -7.01 9.92 -10.68
CA LYS A 80 -7.07 10.92 -11.76
C LYS A 80 -7.96 10.43 -12.89
N LYS A 81 -9.03 11.18 -13.17
CA LYS A 81 -9.96 10.92 -14.29
C LYS A 81 -10.47 9.47 -14.29
N GLY A 82 -10.89 8.97 -13.13
CA GLY A 82 -11.42 7.60 -12.97
C GLY A 82 -10.37 6.49 -12.98
N ARG A 83 -9.08 6.81 -12.99
CA ARG A 83 -7.98 5.84 -12.95
C ARG A 83 -7.12 6.05 -11.71
N MET A 84 -6.74 4.97 -11.05
CA MET A 84 -5.73 5.01 -10.00
C MET A 84 -4.34 5.04 -10.64
N ILE A 85 -3.58 6.08 -10.33
CA ILE A 85 -2.15 6.18 -10.68
C ILE A 85 -1.37 5.82 -9.42
N MET A 86 -0.49 4.83 -9.52
CA MET A 86 0.41 4.43 -8.45
C MET A 86 1.84 4.79 -8.82
N VAL A 87 2.57 5.39 -7.89
CA VAL A 87 4.01 5.66 -7.99
C VAL A 87 4.68 5.08 -6.76
N SER A 88 5.68 4.22 -6.94
CA SER A 88 6.57 3.76 -5.88
C SER A 88 7.96 4.35 -6.08
N CYS A 89 8.53 4.93 -5.03
CA CYS A 89 9.86 5.52 -5.05
C CYS A 89 10.62 4.99 -3.83
N PRO A 90 11.82 4.41 -4.02
CA PRO A 90 12.72 4.17 -2.89
C PRO A 90 13.03 5.52 -2.25
N TYR A 91 12.89 5.61 -0.93
CA TYR A 91 13.40 6.75 -0.18
C TYR A 91 14.92 6.52 -0.02
N LEU A 92 15.72 7.48 -0.48
CA LEU A 92 17.19 7.49 -0.34
C LEU A 92 17.58 7.85 1.09
#